data_AF-A0A1Q3SYF1-F1
#
_entry.id   AF-A0A1Q3SYF1-F1
#
_cell.length_a   1.000
_cell.length_b   1.000
_cell.length_c   1.000
_cell.angle_alpha   90.00
_cell.angle_beta   90.00
_cell.angle_gamma   90.00
#
_symmetry.space_group_name_H-M   'P 1'
#
loop_
_entity.id
_entity.type
_entity.pdbx_description
1 polymer ?
#
loop_
_entity_poly.entity_id
_entity_poly.type
_entity_poly.pdbx_seq_one_letter_code
_entity_poly.pdbx_strand_id
1 'polypeptide(L)' 'MGQSASPLDAREPERLFYSEEETAALLGIHRTTLRTLALEGQAPVEPIRLTRHKRVYRRIDVQRLAGLEQ' A
#
# COMPACT_ATOMS: atom_id res chain seq x y z
N MET A 1 39.19 -18.39 -1.85
CA MET A 1 38.07 -17.84 -1.05
C MET A 1 37.76 -16.46 -1.60
N GLY A 2 36.60 -16.29 -2.23
CA GLY A 2 36.21 -15.02 -2.86
C GLY A 2 34.74 -15.12 -3.22
N GLN A 3 33.88 -14.95 -2.21
CA GLN A 3 32.44 -14.87 -2.41
C GLN A 3 32.15 -13.48 -2.97
N SER A 4 32.01 -13.39 -4.29
CA SER A 4 31.40 -12.23 -4.94
C SER A 4 29.92 -12.20 -4.56
N ALA A 5 29.58 -11.44 -3.51
CA ALA A 5 28.20 -11.17 -3.17
C ALA A 5 27.58 -10.32 -4.29
N SER A 6 26.68 -10.91 -5.07
CA SER A 6 25.90 -10.22 -6.10
C SER A 6 25.05 -9.09 -5.47
N PRO A 7 24.90 -7.92 -6.11
CA PRO A 7 24.15 -6.78 -5.57
C PRO A 7 22.63 -6.94 -5.73
N LEU A 8 22.08 -8.10 -5.37
CA LEU A 8 20.66 -8.44 -5.55
C LEU A 8 19.82 -8.37 -4.26
N ASP A 9 20.44 -8.05 -3.12
CA ASP A 9 19.73 -8.03 -1.83
C ASP A 9 19.75 -6.65 -1.16
N ALA A 10 19.46 -5.61 -1.95
CA ALA A 10 18.80 -4.42 -1.41
C ALA A 10 17.27 -4.66 -1.46
N ARG A 11 16.81 -5.81 -0.93
CA ARG A 11 15.37 -6.01 -0.72
C ARG A 11 15.02 -5.12 0.45
N GLU A 12 14.59 -3.89 0.14
CA GLU A 12 13.92 -3.05 1.13
C GLU A 12 12.90 -3.94 1.86
N PRO A 13 12.87 -3.92 3.20
CA PRO A 13 12.03 -4.84 3.98
C PRO A 13 10.64 -4.83 3.37
N GLU A 14 10.15 -6.00 2.94
CA GLU A 14 8.97 -6.12 2.09
C GLU A 14 7.80 -5.40 2.75
N ARG A 15 7.54 -4.17 2.32
CA ARG A 15 6.62 -3.27 3.01
C ARG A 15 5.21 -3.85 2.87
N LEU A 16 4.67 -4.41 3.93
CA LEU A 16 3.41 -5.18 3.88
C LEU A 16 2.17 -4.28 3.75
N PHE A 17 2.30 -3.00 4.11
CA PHE A 17 1.20 -2.06 4.16
C PHE A 17 1.57 -0.73 3.51
N TYR A 18 0.61 -0.13 2.83
CA TYR A 18 0.67 1.24 2.35
C TYR A 18 -0.11 2.17 3.28
N SER A 19 0.38 3.40 3.39
CA SER A 19 -0.35 4.50 4.00
C SER A 19 -1.54 4.93 3.13
N GLU A 20 -2.45 5.73 3.70
CA GLU A 20 -3.57 6.32 2.95
C GLU A 20 -3.09 7.16 1.75
N GLU A 21 -2.02 7.95 1.93
CA GLU A 21 -1.44 8.75 0.85
C GLU A 21 -0.82 7.89 -0.26
N GLU A 22 -0.03 6.88 0.12
CA GLU A 22 0.57 5.94 -0.84
C GLU A 22 -0.52 5.20 -1.63
N THR A 23 -1.55 4.72 -0.95
CA THR A 23 -2.67 4.01 -1.59
C THR A 23 -3.43 4.92 -2.54
N ALA A 24 -3.73 6.15 -2.12
CA ALA A 24 -4.41 7.12 -2.96
C ALA A 24 -3.60 7.44 -4.23
N ALA A 25 -2.29 7.62 -4.08
CA ALA A 25 -1.38 7.85 -5.20
C ALA A 25 -1.34 6.65 -6.17
N LEU A 26 -1.25 5.42 -5.65
CA LEU A 26 -1.23 4.21 -6.46
C LEU A 26 -2.54 3.96 -7.20
N LEU A 27 -3.67 4.33 -6.59
CA LEU A 27 -5.00 4.22 -7.19
C LEU A 27 -5.37 5.42 -8.07
N GLY A 28 -4.52 6.45 -8.17
CA GLY A 28 -4.77 7.64 -8.97
C GLY A 28 -5.92 8.51 -8.46
N ILE A 29 -6.26 8.44 -7.18
CA ILE A 29 -7.34 9.22 -6.56
C ILE A 29 -6.79 10.18 -5.49
N HIS A 30 -7.53 11.24 -5.20
CA HIS A 30 -7.13 12.16 -4.13
C HIS A 30 -7.26 11.49 -2.76
N ARG A 31 -6.30 11.72 -1.86
CA ARG A 31 -6.28 11.16 -0.50
C ARG A 31 -7.60 11.44 0.26
N THR A 32 -8.14 12.65 0.17
CA THR A 32 -9.42 13.00 0.80
C THR A 32 -10.57 12.15 0.25
N THR A 33 -10.57 11.83 -1.04
CA THR A 33 -11.58 10.95 -1.65
C THR A 33 -11.48 9.55 -1.09
N LEU A 34 -10.27 8.98 -1.03
CA LEU A 34 -10.05 7.66 -0.41
C LEU A 34 -10.50 7.63 1.06
N ARG A 35 -10.21 8.71 1.81
CA ARG A 35 -10.62 8.85 3.20
C ARG A 35 -12.14 8.86 3.35
N THR A 36 -12.84 9.62 2.52
CA THR A 36 -14.32 9.70 2.52
C THR A 36 -14.94 8.33 2.23
N LEU A 37 -14.48 7.67 1.16
CA LEU A 37 -14.95 6.31 0.81
C LEU A 37 -14.68 5.31 1.96
N ALA A 38 -13.54 5.40 2.62
CA ALA A 38 -13.19 4.54 3.76
C ALA A 38 -14.00 4.84 5.03
N LEU A 39 -14.57 6.04 5.17
CA LEU A 39 -15.49 6.39 6.25
C LEU A 39 -16.89 5.87 5.96
N GLU A 40 -17.32 5.93 4.70
CA GLU A 40 -18.61 5.45 4.22
C GLU A 40 -18.67 3.92 4.03
N GLY A 41 -17.54 3.23 4.16
CA GLY A 41 -17.46 1.77 3.95
C GLY A 41 -17.50 1.36 2.49
N GLN A 42 -17.25 2.31 1.57
CA GLN A 42 -17.24 2.13 0.12
C GLN A 42 -15.82 2.20 -0.47
N ALA A 43 -14.79 2.07 0.37
CA ALA A 43 -13.42 2.09 -0.12
C ALA A 43 -13.17 0.90 -1.06
N PRO A 44 -12.46 1.11 -2.17
CA PRO A 44 -12.20 0.04 -3.14
C PRO A 44 -11.22 -1.02 -2.59
N VAL A 45 -10.50 -0.69 -1.51
CA VAL A 45 -9.65 -1.61 -0.74
C VAL A 45 -10.03 -1.50 0.72
N GLU A 46 -10.15 -2.66 1.40
CA GLU A 46 -10.47 -2.74 2.82
C GLU A 46 -9.40 -2.02 3.67
N PRO A 47 -9.75 -0.94 4.39
CA PRO A 47 -8.79 -0.23 5.23
C PRO A 47 -8.62 -0.91 6.59
N ILE A 48 -7.37 -1.14 7.00
CA ILE A 48 -7.04 -1.55 8.36
C ILE A 48 -6.92 -0.30 9.23
N ARG A 49 -7.89 -0.10 10.12
CA ARG A 49 -7.87 1.00 11.09
C ARG A 49 -6.91 0.68 12.23
N LEU A 50 -5.81 1.43 12.32
CA LEU A 50 -4.87 1.34 13.45
C LEU A 50 -5.33 2.23 14.61
N THR A 51 -5.87 3.40 14.28
CA THR A 51 -6.44 4.34 15.25
C THR A 51 -7.66 5.05 14.64
N ARG A 52 -8.28 5.96 15.38
CA ARG A 52 -9.36 6.82 14.85
C ARG A 52 -8.96 7.62 13.60
N HIS A 53 -7.68 8.00 13.50
CA HIS A 53 -7.16 8.88 12.45
C HIS A 53 -6.15 8.21 11.52
N LYS A 54 -5.70 6.99 11.82
CA LYS A 54 -4.68 6.28 11.05
C LYS A 54 -5.25 5.00 10.44
N ARG A 55 -5.07 4.88 9.13
CA ARG A 55 -5.47 3.73 8.33
C ARG A 55 -4.30 3.30 7.47
N VAL A 56 -4.19 2.00 7.30
CA VAL A 56 -3.23 1.38 6.39
C VAL A 56 -3.95 0.39 5.51
N TYR A 57 -3.39 0.12 4.34
CA TYR A 57 -3.97 -0.74 3.32
C TYR A 57 -2.98 -1.85 3.03
N ARG A 58 -3.46 -3.09 2.86
CA ARG A 58 -2.58 -4.21 2.54
C ARG A 58 -1.96 -3.99 1.17
N ARG A 59 -0.65 -4.14 1.08
CA ARG A 59 0.10 -3.94 -0.17
C ARG A 59 -0.48 -4.80 -1.30
N ILE A 60 -0.72 -6.09 -1.04
CA ILE A 60 -1.21 -7.03 -2.06
C ILE A 60 -2.57 -6.61 -2.67
N ASP A 61 -3.50 -6.13 -1.84
CA ASP A 61 -4.81 -5.71 -2.35
C ASP A 61 -4.71 -4.44 -3.17
N VAL A 62 -3.89 -3.48 -2.72
CA VAL A 62 -3.65 -2.22 -3.44
C VAL A 62 -2.93 -2.48 -4.75
N GLN A 63 -1.90 -3.34 -4.77
CA GLN A 63 -1.16 -3.68 -5.99
C GLN A 63 -2.05 -4.39 -7.00
N ARG A 64 -2.86 -5.36 -6.55
CA ARG A 64 -3.84 -6.04 -7.40
C ARG A 64 -4.83 -5.06 -8.01
N LEU A 65 -5.38 -4.15 -7.21
CA LEU A 65 -6.36 -3.18 -7.69
C LEU A 65 -5.72 -2.14 -8.63
N ALA A 66 -4.49 -1.73 -8.35
CA ALA A 66 -3.73 -0.81 -9.19
C ALA A 66 -3.17 -1.46 -10.47
N GLY A 67 -3.35 -2.78 -10.65
CA GLY A 67 -2.80 -3.52 -11.80
C GLY A 67 -1.27 -3.61 -11.80
N LEU A 68 -0.65 -3.60 -10.61
CA LEU A 68 0.80 -3.63 -10.42
C LEU A 68 1.37 -5.04 -10.15
N GLU A 69 0.50 -6.05 -10.06
CA GLU A 69 0.93 -7.46 -9.96
C GLU A 69 1.38 -7.92 -11.36
N GLN A 70 2.63 -8.42 -11.47
CA GLN A 70 3.12 -9.17 -12.64
C GLN A 70 3.07 -10.66 -12.40
#